data_AF-A0AAF3F230-F1
#
_entry.id   AF-A0AAF3F230-F1
#
_cell.length_a   1.000
_cell.length_b   1.000
_cell.length_c   1.000
_cell.angle_alpha   90.00
_cell.angle_beta   90.00
_cell.angle_gamma   90.00
#
_symmetry.space_group_name_H-M   'P 1'
#
loop_
_entity.id
_entity.type
_entity.pdbx_description
1 polymer ?
#
loop_
_entity_poly.entity_id
_entity_poly.type
_entity_poly.pdbx_seq_one_letter_code
_entity_poly.pdbx_strand_id
1 'polypeptide(L)'
;MYCLFLFSFIGVGLAIPITPMLTSDELAAHKADQKELSKTCPANAEWRECSNLCPEKHCGNIMMVSSCFSLRCGGPKCMCQEGFVRTSEANNADCVRRETCIEKNAQALRT
;
A
#
# COMPACT_ATOMS: atom_id res chain seq x y z
N MET A 1 -30.39 -1.41 -34.33
CA MET A 1 -30.53 -1.80 -35.76
C MET A 1 -29.96 -3.21 -35.86
N TYR A 2 -30.76 -4.18 -36.33
CA TYR A 2 -30.61 -5.63 -36.24
C TYR A 2 -29.17 -6.19 -36.34
N CYS A 3 -28.77 -7.04 -35.38
CA CYS A 3 -27.71 -8.02 -35.60
C CYS A 3 -28.28 -9.41 -35.27
N LEU A 4 -28.39 -10.22 -36.33
CA LEU A 4 -29.00 -11.54 -36.36
C LEU A 4 -28.32 -12.50 -35.39
N PHE A 5 -29.09 -13.04 -34.44
CA PHE A 5 -28.71 -14.21 -33.65
C PHE A 5 -28.70 -15.44 -34.56
N LEU A 6 -27.53 -15.79 -35.09
CA LEU A 6 -27.30 -17.13 -35.64
C LEU A 6 -27.07 -18.09 -34.47
N PHE A 7 -28.15 -18.68 -33.98
CA PHE A 7 -28.12 -19.84 -33.09
C PHE A 7 -27.68 -21.07 -33.90
N SER A 8 -26.38 -21.36 -33.89
CA SER A 8 -25.91 -22.72 -34.20
C SER A 8 -26.17 -23.59 -32.97
N PHE A 9 -27.28 -24.33 -33.01
CA PHE A 9 -27.54 -25.43 -32.10
C PHE A 9 -26.50 -26.53 -32.33
N ILE A 10 -25.57 -26.69 -31.39
CA ILE A 10 -24.88 -27.96 -31.18
C ILE A 10 -25.24 -28.37 -29.76
N GLY A 11 -26.19 -29.31 -29.66
CA GLY A 11 -26.56 -29.92 -28.40
C GLY A 11 -25.43 -30.81 -27.89
N VAL A 12 -24.99 -30.57 -26.66
CA VAL A 12 -24.64 -31.52 -25.58
C VAL A 12 -24.29 -30.67 -24.35
N GLY A 13 -24.90 -31.00 -23.19
CA GLY A 13 -24.26 -30.97 -21.86
C GLY A 13 -23.77 -29.63 -21.27
N LEU A 14 -24.32 -29.29 -20.10
CA LEU A 14 -23.94 -28.20 -19.20
C LEU A 14 -24.01 -26.79 -19.80
N ALA A 15 -25.07 -26.08 -19.42
CA ALA A 15 -25.06 -24.63 -19.43
C ALA A 15 -24.05 -24.14 -18.38
N ILE A 16 -22.78 -23.97 -18.79
CA ILE A 16 -21.86 -23.10 -18.06
C ILE A 16 -22.31 -21.68 -18.40
N PRO A 17 -22.74 -20.85 -17.43
CA PRO A 17 -23.00 -19.46 -17.72
C PRO A 17 -21.70 -18.84 -18.24
N ILE A 18 -21.72 -18.41 -19.51
CA ILE A 18 -20.66 -17.57 -20.06
C ILE A 18 -20.74 -16.28 -19.24
N THR A 19 -19.83 -16.13 -18.28
CA THR A 19 -19.68 -14.84 -17.60
C THR A 19 -19.39 -13.82 -18.69
N PRO A 20 -20.20 -12.74 -18.82
CA PRO A 20 -19.85 -11.69 -19.75
C PRO A 20 -18.46 -11.17 -19.40
N MET A 21 -17.60 -11.05 -20.41
CA MET A 21 -16.36 -10.29 -20.29
C MET A 21 -16.72 -8.90 -19.74
N LEU A 22 -16.11 -8.52 -18.62
CA LEU A 22 -16.29 -7.20 -18.01
C LEU A 22 -16.15 -6.13 -19.09
N THR A 23 -17.13 -5.24 -19.13
CA THR A 23 -17.13 -4.12 -20.05
C THR A 23 -16.00 -3.15 -19.67
N SER A 24 -15.44 -2.43 -20.65
CA SER A 24 -14.41 -1.40 -20.42
C SER A 24 -14.85 -0.33 -19.41
N ASP A 25 -16.16 -0.18 -19.22
CA ASP A 25 -16.78 0.78 -18.32
C ASP A 25 -16.76 0.30 -16.85
N GLU A 26 -16.84 -1.01 -16.59
CA GLU A 26 -16.73 -1.58 -15.23
C GLU A 26 -15.28 -1.57 -14.71
N LEU A 27 -14.28 -1.69 -15.60
CA LEU A 27 -12.87 -1.49 -15.24
C LEU A 27 -12.61 -0.04 -14.80
N ALA A 28 -13.31 0.94 -15.39
CA ALA A 28 -13.17 2.34 -15.01
C ALA A 28 -13.77 2.63 -13.62
N ALA A 29 -14.85 1.94 -13.23
CA ALA A 29 -15.47 2.06 -11.92
C ALA A 29 -14.58 1.45 -10.81
N HIS A 30 -14.02 0.25 -11.01
CA HIS A 30 -13.04 -0.32 -10.07
C HIS A 30 -11.74 0.50 -9.97
N LYS A 31 -11.35 1.18 -11.05
CA LYS A 31 -10.20 2.09 -11.06
C LYS A 31 -10.52 3.43 -10.38
N ALA A 32 -11.80 3.79 -10.23
CA ALA A 32 -12.23 4.97 -9.49
C ALA A 32 -12.28 4.71 -7.97
N ASP A 33 -12.74 3.53 -7.54
CA ASP A 33 -12.69 3.13 -6.11
C ASP A 33 -11.25 2.96 -5.59
N GLN A 34 -10.30 2.61 -6.47
CA GLN A 34 -8.87 2.58 -6.12
C GLN A 34 -8.17 3.95 -6.24
N LYS A 35 -8.86 5.01 -6.68
CA LYS A 35 -8.26 6.33 -6.96
C LYS A 35 -8.51 7.38 -5.87
N GLU A 36 -9.19 7.01 -4.78
CA GLU A 36 -9.27 7.88 -3.61
C GLU A 36 -8.98 7.13 -2.31
N LEU A 37 -7.86 6.41 -2.26
CA LEU A 37 -7.15 6.34 -0.99
C LEU A 37 -6.67 7.77 -0.75
N SER A 38 -7.45 8.55 0.01
CA SER A 38 -7.13 9.94 0.32
C SER A 38 -5.64 10.00 0.68
N LYS A 39 -4.88 10.88 0.02
CA LYS A 39 -3.44 11.10 0.26
C LYS A 39 -3.18 11.73 1.64
N THR A 40 -4.04 11.40 2.60
CA THR A 40 -4.06 11.89 3.96
C THR A 40 -3.13 10.99 4.76
N CYS A 41 -1.88 11.40 4.81
CA CYS A 41 -0.90 10.76 5.69
C CYS A 41 -1.07 11.26 7.14
N PRO A 42 -0.66 10.44 8.13
CA PRO A 42 -0.64 10.89 9.52
C PRO A 42 0.32 12.06 9.71
N ALA A 43 0.26 12.71 10.88
CA ALA A 43 1.14 13.83 11.19
C ALA A 43 2.63 13.46 11.04
N ASN A 44 3.42 14.37 10.49
CA ASN A 44 4.85 14.18 10.17
C ASN A 44 5.15 13.03 9.19
N ALA A 45 4.15 12.62 8.40
CA ALA A 45 4.33 11.73 7.26
C ALA A 45 3.91 12.43 5.97
N GLU A 46 4.48 11.98 4.86
CA GLU A 46 4.21 12.49 3.53
C GLU A 46 3.92 11.34 2.56
N TRP A 47 3.01 11.62 1.62
CA TRP A 47 2.67 10.67 0.58
C TRP A 47 3.79 10.63 -0.46
N ARG A 48 4.37 9.44 -0.66
CA ARG A 48 5.45 9.22 -1.64
C ARG A 48 4.97 8.20 -2.66
N GLU A 49 4.99 8.57 -3.95
CA GLU A 49 4.68 7.66 -5.06
C GLU A 49 5.78 6.60 -5.25
N CYS A 50 7.04 7.01 -5.06
CA CYS A 50 8.20 6.13 -4.98
C CYS A 50 8.65 6.04 -3.54
N SER A 51 8.32 4.94 -2.86
CA SER A 51 8.71 4.72 -1.48
C SER A 51 9.92 3.80 -1.36
N ASN A 52 10.50 3.70 -0.16
CA ASN A 52 11.56 2.72 0.08
C ASN A 52 10.96 1.30 0.12
N LEU A 53 11.55 0.39 -0.67
CA LEU A 53 11.23 -1.03 -0.68
C LEU A 53 11.64 -1.70 0.64
N CYS A 54 12.71 -1.20 1.26
CA CYS A 54 13.19 -1.70 2.52
C CYS A 54 12.24 -1.34 3.67
N PRO A 55 12.12 -2.23 4.68
CA PRO A 55 11.32 -1.95 5.85
C PRO A 55 11.83 -0.69 6.55
N GLU A 56 10.90 0.20 6.88
CA GLU A 56 11.24 1.44 7.58
C GLU A 56 11.70 1.16 9.00
N LYS A 57 12.54 2.06 9.49
CA LYS A 57 12.91 2.08 10.91
C LYS A 57 11.74 2.54 11.75
N HIS A 58 11.60 1.92 12.92
CA HIS A 58 10.66 2.28 13.98
C HIS A 58 11.41 2.30 15.32
N CYS A 59 10.80 2.85 16.38
CA CYS A 59 11.48 2.97 17.68
C CYS A 59 12.07 1.65 18.22
N GLY A 60 11.43 0.51 17.92
CA GLY A 60 11.88 -0.84 18.32
C GLY A 60 13.10 -1.38 17.57
N ASN A 61 13.40 -0.89 16.36
CA ASN A 61 14.52 -1.36 15.54
C ASN A 61 15.51 -0.24 15.15
N ILE A 62 15.37 0.94 15.77
CA ILE A 62 16.14 2.16 15.47
C ILE A 62 17.65 1.94 15.62
N MET A 63 18.06 1.14 16.61
CA MET A 63 19.48 0.85 16.90
C MET A 63 20.05 -0.28 16.03
N MET A 64 19.21 -1.02 15.32
CA MET A 64 19.66 -2.13 14.47
C MET A 64 20.19 -1.59 13.15
N VAL A 65 21.25 -2.18 12.61
CA VAL A 65 21.69 -1.87 11.25
C VAL A 65 20.76 -2.58 10.25
N SER A 66 20.20 -1.84 9.30
CA SER A 66 19.47 -2.47 8.17
C SER A 66 20.48 -2.88 7.12
N SER A 67 20.53 -4.16 6.76
CA SER A 67 21.27 -4.65 5.59
C SER A 67 20.50 -4.45 4.29
N CYS A 68 19.22 -4.09 4.36
CA CYS A 68 18.41 -3.82 3.18
C CYS A 68 18.80 -2.47 2.58
N PHE A 69 19.25 -2.51 1.33
CA PHE A 69 19.50 -1.37 0.48
C PHE A 69 18.92 -1.66 -0.91
N SER A 70 18.07 -0.78 -1.40
CA SER A 70 17.45 -0.90 -2.72
C SER A 70 17.45 0.45 -3.41
N LEU A 71 17.90 0.48 -4.66
CA LEU A 71 17.73 1.63 -5.57
C LEU A 71 16.38 1.60 -6.31
N ARG A 72 15.61 0.53 -6.13
CA ARG A 72 14.26 0.41 -6.71
C ARG A 72 13.23 1.01 -5.76
N CYS A 73 12.28 1.73 -6.34
CA CYS A 73 11.09 2.23 -5.66
C CYS A 73 10.17 1.07 -5.27
N GLY A 74 9.71 1.08 -4.02
CA GLY A 74 8.51 0.38 -3.63
C GLY A 74 7.25 1.09 -4.15
N GLY A 75 6.09 0.50 -3.88
CA GLY A 75 4.79 1.09 -4.22
C GLY A 75 4.51 2.40 -3.46
N PRO A 76 3.45 3.12 -3.85
CA PRO A 76 3.08 4.37 -3.20
C PRO A 76 2.59 4.13 -1.77
N LYS A 77 3.13 4.89 -0.81
CA LYS A 77 2.72 4.83 0.61
C LYS A 77 3.05 6.13 1.36
N CYS A 78 2.48 6.29 2.55
CA CYS A 78 2.92 7.30 3.50
C CYS A 78 4.25 6.90 4.13
N MET A 79 5.25 7.78 4.00
CA MET A 79 6.55 7.64 4.66
C MET A 79 6.70 8.75 5.70
N CYS A 80 7.35 8.47 6.83
CA CYS A 80 7.72 9.55 7.75
C CYS A 80 8.65 10.55 7.04
N GLN A 81 8.47 11.83 7.34
CA GLN A 81 9.35 12.89 6.86
C GLN A 81 10.79 12.66 7.35
N GLU A 82 11.76 13.27 6.66
CA GLU A 82 13.16 13.17 7.05
C GLU A 82 13.39 13.64 8.50
N GLY A 83 14.15 12.85 9.26
CA GLY A 83 14.35 13.08 10.70
C GLY A 83 13.27 12.47 11.61
N PHE A 84 12.13 12.06 11.05
CA PHE A 84 11.07 11.37 11.78
C PHE A 84 11.12 9.86 11.57
N VAL A 85 10.62 9.12 12.55
CA VAL A 85 10.64 7.67 12.64
C VAL A 85 9.30 7.19 13.19
N ARG A 86 8.83 6.04 12.71
CA ARG A 86 7.57 5.47 13.21
C ARG A 86 7.70 5.01 14.65
N THR A 87 6.62 5.17 15.42
CA THR A 87 6.57 4.66 16.79
C THR A 87 6.53 3.13 16.82
N SER A 88 5.81 2.50 15.89
CA SER A 88 5.69 1.05 15.74
C SER A 88 5.72 0.64 14.26
N GLU A 89 5.76 -0.67 13.98
CA GLU A 89 5.75 -1.24 12.63
C GLU A 89 4.42 -1.00 11.87
N ALA A 90 3.35 -0.62 12.57
CA ALA A 90 2.04 -0.43 11.94
C ALA A 90 2.05 0.72 10.92
N ASN A 91 1.39 0.52 9.78
CA ASN A 91 1.28 1.50 8.68
C ASN A 91 0.54 2.80 9.03
N ASN A 92 -0.17 2.84 10.16
CA ASN A 92 -0.85 4.02 10.68
C ASN A 92 -0.20 4.58 11.97
N ALA A 93 0.98 4.07 12.36
CA ALA A 93 1.68 4.58 13.53
C ALA A 93 2.16 6.02 13.32
N ASP A 94 2.15 6.81 14.40
CA ASP A 94 2.65 8.17 14.40
C ASP A 94 4.15 8.25 14.12
N CYS A 95 4.53 9.29 13.38
CA CYS A 95 5.92 9.66 13.11
C CYS A 95 6.41 10.65 14.16
N VAL A 96 7.39 10.23 14.96
CA VAL A 96 8.03 11.02 16.01
C VAL A 96 9.47 11.31 15.64
N ARG A 97 10.10 12.30 16.28
CA ARG A 97 11.52 12.57 16.03
C ARG A 97 12.37 11.36 16.45
N ARG A 98 13.46 11.11 15.72
CA ARG A 98 14.39 10.01 16.01
C ARG A 98 14.89 10.03 17.45
N GLU A 99 15.28 11.20 17.93
CA GLU A 99 15.76 11.46 19.29
C GLU A 99 14.75 11.01 20.36
N THR A 100 13.45 11.20 20.12
CA THR A 100 12.39 10.76 21.05
C THR A 100 12.39 9.25 21.23
N CYS A 101 12.65 8.46 20.17
CA CYS A 101 12.80 7.01 20.31
C CYS A 101 14.06 6.63 21.11
N ILE A 102 15.18 7.33 20.86
CA ILE A 102 16.46 7.05 21.52
C ILE A 102 16.38 7.34 23.01
N GLU A 103 15.78 8.45 23.41
CA GLU A 103 15.57 8.80 24.82
C GLU A 103 14.72 7.77 25.55
N LYS A 104 13.62 7.31 24.94
CA LYS A 104 12.76 6.26 25.50
C LYS A 104 13.52 4.95 25.68
N ASN A 105 14.30 4.54 24.67
CA ASN A 105 15.11 3.32 24.76
C ASN A 105 16.24 3.46 25.82
N ALA A 106 16.83 4.65 25.96
CA ALA A 106 17.83 4.93 26.98
C ALA A 106 17.24 5.00 28.39
N GLN A 107 15.97 5.35 28.55
CA GLN A 107 15.26 5.26 29.83
C GLN A 107 14.96 3.80 30.18
N ALA A 108 14.50 3.00 29.21
CA ALA A 108 14.23 1.58 29.40
C ALA A 108 15.48 0.75 29.77
N LEU A 109 16.67 1.20 29.36
CA LEU A 109 17.94 0.56 29.75
C LEU A 109 18.40 0.89 31.19
N ARG A 110 17.76 1.87 31.84
CA ARG A 110 18.13 2.35 33.18
C ARG A 110 17.21 1.81 34.29
N THR A 111 16.16 1.10 33.91
CA THR A 111 15.18 0.44 34.80
C THR A 111 15.37 -1.07 34.74
#